data_AF-A0A9E5WBZ8-F1
#
_entry.id   AF-A0A9E5WBZ8-F1
#
_cell.length_a   1.000
_cell.length_b   1.000
_cell.length_c   1.000
_cell.angle_alpha   90.00
_cell.angle_beta   90.00
_cell.angle_gamma   90.00
#
_symmetry.space_group_name_H-M   'P 1'
#
loop_
_entity.id
_entity.type
_entity.pdbx_description
1 polymer ?
#
loop_
_entity_poly.entity_id
_entity_poly.type
_entity_poly.pdbx_seq_one_letter_code
_entity_poly.pdbx_strand_id
1 'polypeptide(L)'
;MIELFSLEFWIVVLFIINFILVVFLFLFVKKVNHLKFMEQDRNHQDDGPENAEFVSGSARDIIEMLAPLVKESQKAAISFDEQIKEKKRLINKLNDALDSRVISINLLLSRANALQKKLEETRNITVFPPSSNAVLDQQNQIIEMYNQNFDINSIAQRLSIPKGEVKLVIDLKKKFVAMEKNDR
;
A
#
# COMPACT_ATOMS: atom_id res chain seq x y z
N MET A 1 11.36 19.75 5.27
CA MET A 1 12.49 19.72 6.22
C MET A 1 12.22 20.77 7.26
N ILE A 2 12.36 20.38 8.51
CA ILE A 2 11.65 20.93 9.64
C ILE A 2 12.55 22.03 10.25
N GLU A 3 12.34 23.28 9.85
CA GLU A 3 12.89 24.48 10.52
C GLU A 3 12.16 24.68 11.85
N LEU A 4 12.33 23.75 12.79
CA LEU A 4 11.71 23.86 14.11
C LEU A 4 12.52 24.79 15.00
N PHE A 5 12.08 26.04 14.99
CA PHE A 5 12.19 27.03 16.04
C PHE A 5 13.62 27.54 16.35
N SER A 6 13.74 28.87 16.42
CA SER A 6 14.97 29.59 16.80
C SER A 6 15.54 29.08 18.12
N LEU A 7 16.86 29.12 18.29
CA LEU A 7 17.57 28.72 19.52
C LEU A 7 17.02 29.46 20.76
N GLU A 8 16.57 30.71 20.57
CA GLU A 8 15.88 31.51 21.59
C GLU A 8 14.60 30.84 22.12
N PHE A 9 13.81 30.21 21.25
CA PHE A 9 12.60 29.48 21.65
C PHE A 9 12.94 28.29 22.53
N TRP A 10 13.97 27.52 22.17
CA TRP A 10 14.44 26.40 22.98
C TRP A 10 14.93 26.83 24.37
N ILE A 11 15.62 27.97 24.47
CA ILE A 11 16.04 28.53 25.75
C ILE A 11 14.83 28.89 26.62
N VAL A 12 13.81 29.55 26.05
CA VAL A 12 12.58 29.91 26.77
C VAL A 12 11.82 28.68 27.24
N VAL A 13 11.69 27.66 26.39
CA VAL A 13 11.03 26.39 26.75
C VAL A 13 11.78 25.68 27.88
N LEU A 14 13.11 25.59 27.81
CA LEU A 14 13.93 25.00 28.87
C LEU A 14 13.82 25.76 30.19
N PHE A 15 13.72 27.09 30.14
CA PHE A 15 13.52 27.91 31.33
C PHE A 15 12.16 27.63 31.99
N ILE A 16 11.08 27.56 31.21
CA ILE A 16 9.73 27.25 31.70
C ILE A 16 9.70 25.86 32.34
N ILE A 17 10.28 24.85 31.68
CA ILE A 17 10.32 23.48 32.21
C ILE A 17 11.07 23.43 33.55
N ASN A 18 12.24 24.07 33.64
CA ASN A 18 12.99 24.15 34.88
C ASN A 18 12.24 24.89 35.98
N PHE A 19 11.56 25.99 35.66
CA PHE A 19 10.76 26.75 36.62
C PHE A 19 9.62 25.89 37.20
N ILE A 20 8.90 25.16 36.34
CA ILE A 20 7.84 24.23 36.77
C ILE A 20 8.41 23.14 37.68
N LEU A 21 9.57 22.58 37.34
CA LEU A 21 10.23 21.54 38.12
C LEU A 21 10.62 22.04 39.52
N VAL A 22 11.16 23.26 39.62
CA VAL A 22 11.49 23.89 40.90
C VAL A 22 10.23 24.14 41.75
N VAL A 23 9.15 24.64 41.14
CA VAL A 23 7.87 24.84 41.85
C VAL A 23 7.29 23.51 42.33
N PHE A 24 7.35 22.47 41.50
CA PHE A 24 6.88 21.14 41.87
C PHE A 24 7.70 20.56 43.03
N LEU A 25 9.03 20.70 42.98
CA LEU A 25 9.93 20.26 44.05
C LEU A 25 9.67 21.04 45.34
N PHE A 26 9.44 22.36 45.25
CA PHE A 26 9.07 23.18 46.40
C PHE A 26 7.74 22.74 47.03
N LEU A 27 6.72 22.46 46.21
CA LEU A 27 5.44 21.96 46.69
C LEU A 27 5.57 20.55 47.30
N PHE A 28 6.40 19.69 46.70
CA PHE A 28 6.67 18.35 47.21
C PHE A 28 7.39 18.40 48.56
N VAL A 29 8.43 19.23 48.70
CA VAL A 29 9.13 19.45 49.97
C VAL A 29 8.19 20.04 51.01
N LYS A 30 7.35 21.02 50.64
CA LYS A 30 6.36 21.61 51.55
C LYS A 30 5.34 20.58 52.02
N LYS A 31 4.85 19.72 51.13
CA LYS A 31 3.90 18.64 51.45
C LYS A 31 4.51 17.58 52.38
N VAL A 32 5.74 17.16 52.11
CA VAL A 32 6.46 16.19 52.94
C VAL A 32 6.82 16.79 54.31
N ASN A 33 7.22 18.06 54.35
CA ASN A 33 7.50 18.75 55.61
C ASN A 33 6.24 18.94 56.45
N HIS A 34 5.09 19.23 55.83
CA HIS A 34 3.81 19.29 56.53
C HIS A 34 3.39 17.93 57.10
N LEU A 35 3.68 16.82 56.41
CA LEU A 35 3.43 15.47 56.96
C LEU A 35 4.35 15.16 58.15
N LYS A 36 5.62 15.59 58.13
CA LYS A 36 6.53 15.44 59.28
C LYS A 36 6.14 16.30 60.48
N PHE A 37 5.60 17.50 60.25
CA PHE A 37 5.12 18.38 61.32
C PHE A 37 3.83 17.85 61.98
N MET A 38 2.98 17.12 61.23
CA MET A 38 1.74 16.52 61.75
C MET A 38 1.96 15.29 62.65
N GLU A 39 3.15 14.69 62.64
CA GLU A 39 3.50 13.56 63.51
C GLU A 39 4.02 14.00 64.89
N GLN A 40 4.44 15.26 65.05
CA GLN A 40 5.05 15.76 66.30
C GLN A 40 4.07 16.47 67.26
N ASP A 41 2.90 16.90 66.78
CA ASP A 41 1.87 17.58 67.61
C ASP A 41 0.87 16.63 68.28
N ARG A 42 1.03 15.31 68.18
CA ARG A 42 0.09 14.33 68.78
C ARG A 42 0.34 14.00 70.26
N ASN A 43 1.27 14.68 70.94
CA ASN A 43 1.61 14.34 72.32
C ASN A 43 1.18 15.32 73.41
N HIS A 44 0.44 16.38 73.08
CA HIS A 44 -0.31 17.15 74.06
C HIS A 44 -1.53 17.78 73.40
N GLN A 45 -2.72 17.27 73.69
CA GLN A 45 -3.75 17.97 74.47
C GLN A 45 -5.07 17.20 74.36
N ASP A 46 -5.47 16.70 75.52
CA ASP A 46 -6.82 16.28 75.88
C ASP A 46 -7.78 17.45 75.62
N ASP A 47 -8.76 17.25 74.73
CA ASP A 47 -10.04 17.98 74.69
C ASP A 47 -10.99 17.36 73.62
N GLY A 48 -11.98 16.59 74.09
CA GLY A 48 -13.30 16.45 73.43
C GLY A 48 -13.52 15.28 72.43
N PRO A 49 -14.31 14.25 72.77
CA PRO A 49 -14.66 13.16 71.85
C PRO A 49 -15.75 13.51 70.82
N GLU A 50 -16.35 14.69 70.85
CA GLU A 50 -17.60 14.96 70.09
C GLU A 50 -17.39 15.36 68.62
N ASN A 51 -16.20 15.80 68.20
CA ASN A 51 -15.97 16.28 66.83
C ASN A 51 -15.32 15.24 65.89
N ALA A 52 -14.69 14.19 66.45
CA ALA A 52 -14.05 13.15 65.64
C ALA A 52 -15.07 12.21 64.98
N GLU A 53 -16.22 11.98 65.64
CA GLU A 53 -17.27 11.12 65.12
C GLU A 53 -18.04 11.78 63.96
N PHE A 54 -18.26 13.10 64.04
CA PHE A 54 -18.94 13.88 62.99
C PHE A 54 -18.10 14.01 61.70
N VAL A 55 -16.79 14.25 61.83
CA VAL A 55 -15.87 14.31 60.67
C VAL A 55 -15.65 12.92 60.06
N SER A 56 -15.60 11.87 60.90
CA SER A 56 -15.53 10.48 60.42
C SER A 56 -16.81 10.04 59.69
N GLY A 57 -17.99 10.50 60.12
CA GLY A 57 -19.26 10.25 59.43
C GLY A 57 -19.32 10.93 58.07
N SER A 58 -18.98 12.22 58.01
CA SER A 58 -18.98 12.99 56.75
C SER A 58 -17.99 12.46 55.71
N ALA A 59 -16.78 12.04 56.13
CA ALA A 59 -15.82 11.41 55.23
C ALA A 59 -16.31 10.04 54.72
N ARG A 60 -17.04 9.29 55.55
CA ARG A 60 -17.60 7.99 55.20
C ARG A 60 -18.74 8.11 54.20
N ASP A 61 -19.61 9.10 54.35
CA ASP A 61 -20.68 9.42 53.39
C ASP A 61 -20.11 9.85 52.03
N ILE A 62 -19.04 10.65 52.01
CA ILE A 62 -18.36 11.04 50.77
C ILE A 62 -17.72 9.81 50.10
N ILE A 63 -17.08 8.92 50.86
CA ILE A 63 -16.50 7.68 50.33
C ILE A 63 -17.59 6.77 49.76
N GLU A 64 -18.74 6.65 50.44
CA GLU A 64 -19.87 5.87 49.98
C GLU A 64 -20.49 6.42 48.70
N MET A 65 -20.53 7.76 48.56
CA MET A 65 -20.95 8.43 47.33
C MET A 65 -19.93 8.31 46.19
N LEU A 66 -18.62 8.30 46.49
CA LEU A 66 -17.56 8.17 45.49
C LEU A 66 -17.31 6.72 45.04
N ALA A 67 -17.60 5.73 45.90
CA ALA A 67 -17.42 4.32 45.60
C ALA A 67 -18.10 3.85 44.28
N PRO A 68 -19.38 4.18 43.99
CA PRO A 68 -19.99 3.82 42.72
C PRO A 68 -19.32 4.51 41.54
N LEU A 69 -18.91 5.79 41.70
CA LEU A 69 -18.25 6.55 40.63
C LEU A 69 -16.87 5.99 40.28
N VAL A 70 -16.10 5.57 41.29
CA VAL A 70 -14.81 4.89 41.11
C VAL A 70 -15.02 3.52 40.44
N LYS A 71 -16.05 2.77 40.85
CA LYS A 71 -16.37 1.47 40.26
C LYS A 71 -16.81 1.59 38.80
N GLU A 72 -17.61 2.60 38.46
CA GLU A 72 -17.99 2.91 37.08
C GLU A 72 -16.79 3.35 36.26
N SER A 73 -15.93 4.20 36.82
CA SER A 73 -14.68 4.62 36.18
C SER A 73 -13.75 3.43 35.91
N GLN A 74 -13.64 2.50 36.86
CA GLN A 74 -12.88 1.27 36.70
C GLN A 74 -13.47 0.40 35.58
N LYS A 75 -14.79 0.22 35.55
CA LYS A 75 -15.48 -0.53 34.49
C LYS A 75 -15.27 0.11 33.11
N ALA A 76 -15.35 1.44 33.03
CA ALA A 76 -15.07 2.19 31.81
C ALA A 76 -13.61 2.01 31.36
N ALA A 77 -12.66 2.09 32.29
CA ALA A 77 -11.23 1.86 31.99
C ALA A 77 -10.97 0.45 31.45
N ILE A 78 -11.59 -0.58 32.03
CA ILE A 78 -11.50 -1.97 31.54
C ILE A 78 -12.06 -2.07 30.12
N SER A 79 -13.24 -1.49 29.86
CA SER A 79 -13.83 -1.48 28.52
C SER A 79 -12.95 -0.74 27.50
N PHE A 80 -12.33 0.38 27.88
CA PHE A 80 -11.39 1.08 27.02
C PHE A 80 -10.16 0.23 26.71
N ASP A 81 -9.60 -0.47 27.69
CA ASP A 81 -8.45 -1.34 27.47
C ASP A 81 -8.77 -2.50 26.52
N GLU A 82 -9.95 -3.10 26.65
CA GLU A 82 -10.47 -4.11 25.71
C GLU A 82 -10.64 -3.53 24.29
N GLN A 83 -11.25 -2.36 24.17
CA GLN A 83 -11.43 -1.68 22.89
C GLN A 83 -10.09 -1.31 22.23
N ILE A 84 -9.10 -0.87 23.00
CA ILE A 84 -7.76 -0.55 22.49
C ILE A 84 -7.08 -1.82 21.98
N LYS A 85 -7.15 -2.92 22.73
CA LYS A 85 -6.62 -4.21 22.30
C LYS A 85 -7.28 -4.69 21.01
N GLU A 86 -8.60 -4.58 20.90
CA GLU A 86 -9.32 -4.95 19.69
C GLU A 86 -8.95 -4.07 18.50
N LYS A 87 -8.94 -2.74 18.66
CA LYS A 87 -8.52 -1.81 17.61
C LYS A 87 -7.10 -2.09 17.15
N LYS A 88 -6.16 -2.35 18.08
CA LYS A 88 -4.78 -2.73 17.74
C LYS A 88 -4.74 -4.02 16.93
N ARG A 89 -5.52 -5.03 17.31
CA ARG A 89 -5.63 -6.29 16.55
C ARG A 89 -6.20 -6.06 15.14
N LEU A 90 -7.22 -5.21 15.00
CA LEU A 90 -7.79 -4.87 13.69
C LEU A 90 -6.80 -4.13 12.80
N ILE A 91 -6.04 -3.17 13.36
CA ILE A 91 -4.97 -2.45 12.65
C ILE A 91 -3.92 -3.44 12.15
N ASN A 92 -3.46 -4.37 12.99
CA ASN A 92 -2.48 -5.37 12.57
C ASN A 92 -3.01 -6.24 11.42
N LYS A 93 -4.26 -6.74 11.53
CA LYS A 93 -4.90 -7.50 10.45
C LYS A 93 -5.01 -6.71 9.15
N LEU A 94 -5.36 -5.43 9.24
CA LEU A 94 -5.44 -4.56 8.08
C LEU A 94 -4.06 -4.38 7.45
N ASN A 95 -3.02 -4.19 8.27
CA ASN A 95 -1.65 -4.06 7.79
C ASN A 95 -1.19 -5.34 7.07
N ASP A 96 -1.42 -6.51 7.66
CA ASP A 96 -1.08 -7.80 7.04
C ASP A 96 -1.81 -8.01 5.69
N ALA A 97 -3.07 -7.57 5.61
CA ALA A 97 -3.86 -7.64 4.38
C ALA A 97 -3.34 -6.67 3.31
N LEU A 98 -2.93 -5.46 3.70
CA LEU A 98 -2.31 -4.48 2.80
C LEU A 98 -0.96 -4.99 2.28
N ASP A 99 -0.10 -5.53 3.14
CA ASP A 99 1.19 -6.11 2.74
C ASP A 99 1.00 -7.26 1.75
N SER A 100 0.05 -8.16 2.04
CA SER A 100 -0.33 -9.24 1.11
C SER A 100 -0.80 -8.69 -0.23
N ARG A 101 -1.57 -7.60 -0.23
CA ARG A 101 -2.05 -6.95 -1.45
C ARG A 101 -0.91 -6.31 -2.23
N VAL A 102 0.02 -5.62 -1.58
CA VAL A 102 1.21 -5.03 -2.20
C VAL A 102 2.05 -6.11 -2.87
N ILE A 103 2.31 -7.23 -2.19
CA ILE A 103 3.03 -8.37 -2.76
C ILE A 103 2.30 -8.90 -4.01
N SER A 104 0.98 -9.08 -3.93
CA SER A 104 0.21 -9.58 -5.08
C SER A 104 0.28 -8.64 -6.29
N ILE A 105 0.23 -7.32 -6.07
CA ILE A 105 0.33 -6.32 -7.13
C ILE A 105 1.74 -6.33 -7.75
N ASN A 106 2.78 -6.38 -6.93
CA ASN A 106 4.17 -6.47 -7.43
C ASN A 106 4.40 -7.74 -8.25
N LEU A 107 3.82 -8.87 -7.84
CA LEU A 107 3.89 -10.12 -8.61
C LEU A 107 3.15 -10.02 -9.94
N LEU A 108 1.95 -9.43 -9.95
CA LEU A 108 1.19 -9.18 -11.18
C LEU A 108 1.93 -8.22 -12.12
N LEU A 109 2.55 -7.17 -11.57
CA LEU A 109 3.35 -6.22 -12.35
C LEU A 109 4.59 -6.90 -12.94
N SER A 110 5.30 -7.71 -12.15
CA SER A 110 6.43 -8.51 -12.62
C SER A 110 6.02 -9.46 -13.76
N ARG A 111 4.87 -10.13 -13.61
CA ARG A 111 4.31 -10.98 -14.67
C ARG A 111 3.93 -10.19 -15.92
N ALA A 112 3.29 -9.03 -15.76
CA ALA A 112 2.92 -8.15 -16.88
C ALA A 112 4.17 -7.66 -17.64
N ASN A 113 5.21 -7.24 -16.92
CA ASN A 113 6.49 -6.83 -17.49
C ASN A 113 7.18 -7.97 -18.24
N ALA A 114 7.16 -9.19 -17.69
CA ALA A 114 7.71 -10.36 -18.37
C ALA A 114 6.96 -10.69 -19.67
N LEU A 115 5.63 -10.54 -19.69
CA LEU A 115 4.82 -10.71 -20.90
C LEU A 115 5.08 -9.60 -21.92
N GLN A 116 5.17 -8.35 -21.49
CA GLN A 116 5.52 -7.23 -22.35
C GLN A 116 6.89 -7.44 -23.00
N LYS A 117 7.90 -7.83 -22.22
CA LYS A 117 9.23 -8.11 -22.73
C LYS A 117 9.23 -9.23 -23.77
N LYS A 118 8.50 -10.33 -23.53
CA LYS A 118 8.33 -11.41 -24.52
C LYS A 118 7.67 -10.91 -25.80
N LEU A 119 6.70 -10.00 -25.69
CA LEU A 119 6.01 -9.44 -26.84
C LEU A 119 6.91 -8.48 -27.63
N GLU A 120 7.72 -7.67 -26.95
CA GLU A 120 8.76 -6.82 -27.56
C GLU A 120 9.86 -7.65 -28.22
N GLU A 121 10.35 -8.72 -27.58
CA GLU A 121 11.28 -9.69 -28.19
C GLU A 121 10.69 -10.32 -29.45
N THR A 122 9.41 -10.74 -29.40
CA THR A 122 8.69 -11.28 -30.57
C THR A 122 8.54 -10.22 -31.68
N ARG A 123 8.28 -8.96 -31.30
CA ARG A 123 8.12 -7.84 -32.23
C ARG A 123 9.44 -7.45 -32.90
N ASN A 124 10.55 -7.55 -32.17
CA ASN A 124 11.90 -7.31 -32.70
C ASN A 124 12.40 -8.46 -33.58
N ILE A 125 11.85 -9.68 -33.43
CA ILE A 125 12.06 -10.79 -34.38
C ILE A 125 11.17 -10.60 -35.64
N THR A 126 10.05 -9.88 -35.52
CA THR A 126 9.15 -9.53 -36.63
C THR A 126 9.40 -8.12 -37.17
N VAL A 127 10.66 -7.78 -37.50
CA VAL A 127 10.98 -6.65 -38.40
C VAL A 127 10.84 -7.08 -39.87
N PHE A 128 9.74 -7.76 -40.16
CA PHE A 128 9.16 -7.85 -41.50
C PHE A 128 7.65 -7.91 -41.29
N PRO A 129 6.90 -6.82 -41.54
CA PRO A 129 5.50 -6.98 -41.80
C PRO A 129 5.37 -7.58 -43.22
N PRO A 130 4.84 -8.79 -43.44
CA PRO A 130 4.18 -9.03 -44.70
C PRO A 130 2.88 -8.25 -44.59
N SER A 131 2.86 -7.03 -45.11
CA SER A 131 1.60 -6.44 -45.53
C SER A 131 0.91 -7.49 -46.39
N SER A 132 -0.18 -8.09 -45.90
CA SER A 132 -0.94 -9.12 -46.63
C SER A 132 -1.28 -8.65 -48.05
N ASN A 133 -1.39 -7.34 -48.23
CA ASN A 133 -1.64 -6.68 -49.51
C ASN A 133 -0.45 -6.79 -50.47
N ALA A 134 0.80 -6.57 -50.03
CA ALA A 134 1.97 -6.70 -50.90
C ALA A 134 2.17 -8.14 -51.39
N VAL A 135 1.86 -9.14 -50.54
CA VAL A 135 1.97 -10.56 -50.92
C VAL A 135 0.90 -10.92 -51.97
N LEU A 136 -0.31 -10.35 -51.86
CA LEU A 136 -1.38 -10.50 -52.86
C LEU A 136 -1.03 -9.79 -54.17
N ASP A 137 -0.51 -8.57 -54.11
CA ASP A 137 -0.10 -7.79 -55.28
C ASP A 137 1.03 -8.49 -56.04
N GLN A 138 1.99 -9.08 -55.31
CA GLN A 138 3.10 -9.83 -55.88
C GLN A 138 2.62 -11.12 -56.57
N GLN A 139 1.66 -11.85 -55.98
CA GLN A 139 1.06 -13.04 -56.61
C GLN A 139 0.29 -12.68 -57.89
N ASN A 140 -0.47 -11.58 -57.87
CA ASN A 140 -1.21 -11.11 -59.05
C ASN A 140 -0.25 -10.73 -60.18
N GLN A 141 0.88 -10.09 -59.85
CA GLN A 141 1.89 -9.70 -60.83
C GLN A 141 2.60 -10.91 -61.46
N ILE A 142 2.86 -11.98 -60.69
CA ILE A 142 3.38 -13.25 -61.22
C ILE A 142 2.38 -13.86 -62.23
N ILE A 143 1.09 -13.87 -61.89
CA ILE A 143 0.04 -14.45 -62.74
C ILE A 143 -0.12 -13.63 -64.03
N GLU A 144 -0.06 -12.30 -63.96
CA GLU A 144 -0.14 -11.42 -65.12
C GLU A 144 1.02 -11.66 -66.10
N MET A 145 2.26 -11.71 -65.60
CA MET A 145 3.44 -12.00 -66.45
C MET A 145 3.39 -13.41 -67.04
N TYR A 146 2.86 -14.40 -66.31
CA TYR A 146 2.65 -15.73 -66.85
C TYR A 146 1.63 -15.75 -67.99
N ASN A 147 0.53 -15.00 -67.87
CA ASN A 147 -0.46 -14.86 -68.94
C ASN A 147 0.10 -14.13 -70.19
N GLN A 148 1.13 -13.29 -70.00
CA GLN A 148 1.87 -12.64 -71.07
C GLN A 148 2.94 -13.55 -71.74
N ASN A 149 2.96 -14.86 -71.42
CA ASN A 149 3.91 -15.87 -71.93
C ASN A 149 5.39 -15.67 -71.53
N PHE A 150 5.66 -15.00 -70.41
CA PHE A 150 7.02 -14.94 -69.88
C PHE A 150 7.43 -16.29 -69.24
N ASP A 151 8.69 -16.70 -69.47
CA ASP A 151 9.26 -17.89 -68.82
C ASP A 151 9.48 -17.68 -67.32
N ILE A 152 9.41 -18.77 -66.55
CA ILE A 152 9.55 -18.80 -65.08
C ILE A 152 10.86 -18.14 -64.64
N ASN A 153 11.94 -18.36 -65.40
CA ASN A 153 13.25 -17.75 -65.10
C ASN A 153 13.23 -16.23 -65.28
N SER A 154 12.55 -15.73 -66.31
CA SER A 154 12.43 -14.30 -66.61
C SER A 154 11.56 -13.58 -65.59
N ILE A 155 10.48 -14.22 -65.12
CA ILE A 155 9.60 -13.68 -64.07
C ILE A 155 10.35 -13.58 -62.75
N ALA A 156 11.06 -14.65 -62.37
CA ALA A 156 11.88 -14.69 -61.15
C ALA A 156 12.96 -13.60 -61.14
N GLN A 157 13.62 -13.37 -62.28
CA GLN A 157 14.63 -12.33 -62.42
C GLN A 157 14.05 -10.91 -62.38
N ARG A 158 12.88 -10.69 -63.02
CA ARG A 158 12.26 -9.37 -63.11
C ARG A 158 11.61 -8.91 -61.82
N LEU A 159 11.01 -9.84 -61.08
CA LEU A 159 10.37 -9.56 -59.79
C LEU A 159 11.33 -9.73 -58.61
N SER A 160 12.56 -10.20 -58.84
CA SER A 160 13.54 -10.54 -57.79
C SER A 160 13.00 -11.56 -56.77
N ILE A 161 12.26 -12.56 -57.27
CA ILE A 161 11.60 -13.60 -56.47
C ILE A 161 12.27 -14.96 -56.74
N PRO A 162 12.38 -15.85 -55.74
CA PRO A 162 12.90 -17.20 -55.96
C PRO A 162 12.10 -17.98 -57.02
N LYS A 163 12.82 -18.69 -57.91
CA LYS A 163 12.21 -19.51 -58.98
C LYS A 163 11.20 -20.54 -58.45
N GLY A 164 11.43 -21.05 -57.24
CA GLY A 164 10.54 -22.02 -56.58
C GLY A 164 9.17 -21.43 -56.23
N GLU A 165 9.12 -20.17 -55.81
CA GLU A 165 7.88 -19.48 -55.44
C GLU A 165 7.05 -19.13 -56.69
N VAL A 166 7.70 -18.63 -57.75
CA VAL A 166 7.07 -18.40 -59.06
C VAL A 166 6.45 -19.69 -59.60
N LYS A 167 7.18 -20.80 -59.55
CA LYS A 167 6.67 -22.12 -59.98
C LYS A 167 5.46 -22.57 -59.17
N LEU A 168 5.51 -22.41 -57.84
CA LEU A 168 4.42 -22.80 -56.95
C LEU A 168 3.13 -22.04 -57.26
N VAL A 169 3.20 -20.72 -57.42
CA VAL A 169 2.04 -19.87 -57.74
C VAL A 169 1.40 -20.27 -59.07
N ILE A 170 2.23 -20.53 -60.10
CA ILE A 170 1.77 -20.97 -61.41
C ILE A 170 1.13 -22.37 -61.35
N ASP A 171 1.75 -23.31 -60.65
CA ASP A 171 1.26 -24.68 -60.51
C ASP A 171 -0.08 -24.72 -59.74
N LEU A 172 -0.23 -23.89 -58.71
CA LEU A 172 -1.49 -23.68 -58.00
C LEU A 172 -2.56 -23.12 -58.94
N LYS A 173 -2.25 -22.06 -59.71
CA LYS A 173 -3.20 -21.47 -60.66
C LYS A 173 -3.67 -22.49 -61.71
N LYS A 174 -2.75 -23.30 -62.24
CA LYS A 174 -3.08 -24.39 -63.18
C LYS A 174 -3.99 -25.44 -62.54
N LYS A 175 -3.71 -25.84 -61.30
CA LYS A 175 -4.55 -26.79 -60.56
C LYS A 175 -5.96 -26.27 -60.32
N PHE A 176 -6.11 -24.99 -59.93
CA PHE A 176 -7.44 -24.39 -59.75
C PHE A 176 -8.24 -24.32 -61.06
N VAL A 177 -7.60 -23.93 -62.17
CA VAL A 177 -8.26 -23.92 -63.49
C VAL A 177 -8.64 -25.34 -63.94
N ALA A 178 -7.81 -26.34 -63.64
CA ALA A 178 -8.12 -27.73 -63.94
C ALA A 178 -9.31 -28.26 -63.12
N MET A 179 -9.41 -27.89 -61.83
CA MET A 179 -10.55 -28.23 -60.98
C MET A 179 -11.84 -27.55 -61.46
N GLU A 180 -11.79 -26.25 -61.79
CA GLU A 180 -12.94 -25.48 -62.28
C GLU A 180 -13.48 -26.02 -63.63
N LYS A 181 -12.60 -26.57 -64.47
CA LYS A 181 -13.00 -27.24 -65.73
C LYS A 181 -13.56 -28.64 -65.54
N ASN A 182 -13.31 -29.28 -64.40
CA ASN A 182 -13.76 -30.64 -64.11
C ASN A 182 -15.07 -30.66 -63.28
N ASP A 183 -15.42 -29.53 -62.65
CA ASP A 183 -16.67 -29.30 -61.91
C ASP A 183 -17.80 -28.72 -62.78
N ARG A 184 -17.59 -28.57 -64.11
CA ARG A 184 -18.61 -28.22 -65.12
C ARG A 184 -18.88 -29.40 -66.03
#